data_AF-A0A0M2HBR7-F1
#
_entry.id   AF-A0A0M2HBR7-F1
#
_cell.length_a   1.000
_cell.length_b   1.000
_cell.length_c   1.000
_cell.angle_alpha   90.00
_cell.angle_beta   90.00
_cell.angle_gamma   90.00
#
_symmetry.space_group_name_H-M   'P 1'
#
loop_
_entity.id
_entity.type
_entity.pdbx_description
1 polymer ?
#
loop_
_entity_poly.entity_id
_entity_poly.type
_entity_poly.pdbx_seq_one_letter_code
_entity_poly.pdbx_strand_id
1 'polypeptide(L)'
;MVAIVVDSLTDPESMEIAMGIHERAELNGYAVRVAVCRLASDEGLAVLRAVRGERPRGIFVIVPRDKTIHDAVKAEVVEYQSQGGSVIVIDQAVRRDHCAESSGLWQYGRRLAVRMLAERSSSSRSDRNLKGQS
;
A
#
# COMPACT_ATOMS: atom_id res chain seq x y z
N MET A 1 -4.55 10.11 -5.23
CA MET A 1 -3.19 9.72 -4.82
C MET A 1 -3.20 8.31 -4.25
N VAL A 2 -2.02 7.69 -4.16
CA VAL A 2 -1.73 6.45 -3.44
C VAL A 2 -0.70 6.77 -2.34
N ALA A 3 -0.78 6.09 -1.20
CA ALA A 3 0.24 6.19 -0.15
C ALA A 3 1.06 4.91 -0.07
N ILE A 4 2.37 5.05 0.15
CA ILE A 4 3.30 3.97 0.45
C ILE A 4 3.89 4.26 1.83
N VAL A 5 3.75 3.33 2.76
CA VAL A 5 4.25 3.42 4.12
C VAL A 5 5.37 2.39 4.27
N VAL A 6 6.55 2.84 4.70
CA VAL A 6 7.72 1.99 4.92
C VAL A 6 8.30 2.22 6.31
N ASP A 7 8.98 1.22 6.87
CA ASP A 7 9.64 1.35 8.17
C ASP A 7 10.90 2.23 8.09
N SER A 8 11.68 2.08 7.00
CA SER A 8 12.90 2.82 6.75
C SER A 8 13.14 3.03 5.25
N LEU A 9 13.76 4.16 4.89
CA LEU A 9 14.27 4.40 3.52
C LEU A 9 15.59 3.71 3.24
N THR A 10 16.22 3.14 4.27
CA THR A 10 17.52 2.46 4.14
C THR A 10 17.38 0.96 3.93
N ASP A 11 16.15 0.41 3.96
CA ASP A 11 15.91 -1.00 3.65
C ASP A 11 15.79 -1.19 2.13
N PRO A 12 16.79 -1.79 1.45
CA PRO A 12 16.82 -1.89 0.01
C PRO A 12 15.64 -2.71 -0.54
N GLU A 13 15.25 -3.79 0.15
CA GLU A 13 14.14 -4.64 -0.32
C GLU A 13 12.80 -3.89 -0.26
N SER A 14 12.53 -3.19 0.85
CA SER A 14 11.31 -2.36 0.96
C SER A 14 11.28 -1.26 -0.09
N MET A 15 12.41 -0.59 -0.30
CA MET A 15 12.49 0.50 -1.27
C MET A 15 12.31 0.02 -2.70
N GLU A 16 12.82 -1.16 -3.03
CA GLU A 16 12.64 -1.73 -4.36
C GLU A 16 11.16 -2.07 -4.65
N ILE A 17 10.45 -2.64 -3.67
CA ILE A 17 8.99 -2.84 -3.75
C ILE A 17 8.28 -1.50 -3.90
N ALA A 18 8.65 -0.51 -3.07
CA ALA A 18 8.06 0.83 -3.09
C ALA A 18 8.23 1.50 -4.46
N MET A 19 9.40 1.38 -5.09
CA MET A 19 9.66 1.90 -6.43
C MET A 19 8.76 1.25 -7.48
N GLY A 20 8.55 -0.07 -7.40
CA GLY A 20 7.63 -0.77 -8.30
C GLY A 20 6.18 -0.30 -8.15
N ILE A 21 5.74 -0.07 -6.91
CA ILE A 21 4.41 0.49 -6.63
C ILE A 21 4.32 1.92 -7.18
N HIS A 22 5.33 2.75 -6.89
CA HIS A 22 5.41 4.15 -7.28
C HIS A 22 5.28 4.31 -8.79
N GLU A 23 6.15 3.67 -9.56
CA GLU A 23 6.13 3.75 -11.02
C GLU A 23 4.79 3.30 -11.59
N ARG A 24 4.22 2.19 -11.08
CA ARG A 24 2.93 1.73 -11.58
C ARG A 24 1.81 2.71 -11.23
N ALA A 25 1.83 3.33 -10.05
CA ALA A 25 0.83 4.33 -9.67
C ALA A 25 0.93 5.58 -10.55
N GLU A 26 2.13 6.09 -10.79
CA GLU A 26 2.37 7.23 -11.68
C GLU A 26 1.92 6.96 -13.13
N LEU A 27 2.24 5.78 -13.66
CA LEU A 27 1.77 5.36 -14.99
C LEU A 27 0.24 5.31 -15.12
N ASN A 28 -0.49 5.22 -14.00
CA ASN A 28 -1.95 5.28 -13.96
C ASN A 28 -2.48 6.67 -13.56
N GLY A 29 -1.63 7.70 -13.55
CA GLY A 29 -2.00 9.08 -13.25
C GLY A 29 -2.26 9.38 -11.77
N TYR A 30 -1.82 8.50 -10.86
CA TYR A 30 -1.94 8.74 -9.42
C TYR A 30 -0.67 9.41 -8.88
N ALA A 31 -0.84 10.55 -8.20
CA ALA A 31 0.22 11.08 -7.33
C ALA A 31 0.55 10.06 -6.22
N VAL A 32 1.82 9.96 -5.85
CA VAL A 32 2.31 9.03 -4.83
C VAL A 32 2.86 9.81 -3.64
N ARG A 33 2.46 9.40 -2.44
CA ARG A 33 3.04 9.86 -1.19
C ARG A 33 3.81 8.72 -0.54
N VAL A 34 5.07 8.96 -0.20
CA VAL A 34 5.85 8.04 0.63
C VAL A 34 5.87 8.56 2.07
N ALA A 35 5.52 7.72 3.03
CA ALA A 35 5.60 8.00 4.46
C ALA A 35 6.52 6.98 5.12
N VAL A 36 7.35 7.46 6.05
CA VAL A 36 8.31 6.64 6.80
C VAL A 36 7.91 6.68 8.26
N CYS A 37 7.75 5.52 8.88
CA CYS A 37 7.41 5.43 10.30
C CYS A 37 7.81 4.08 10.88
N ARG A 38 8.15 4.05 12.17
CA ARG A 38 8.39 2.79 12.87
C ARG A 38 7.09 2.01 13.01
N LEU A 39 6.92 0.95 12.22
CA LEU A 39 5.70 0.12 12.19
C LEU A 39 5.53 -0.72 13.46
N ALA A 40 6.63 -0.96 14.18
CA ALA A 40 6.66 -1.72 15.42
C ALA A 40 6.35 -0.88 16.69
N SER A 41 6.03 0.40 16.55
CA SER A 41 5.69 1.29 17.67
C SER A 41 4.38 2.05 17.44
N ASP A 42 3.91 2.74 18.48
CA ASP A 42 2.73 3.62 18.43
C ASP A 42 2.91 4.81 17.46
N GLU A 43 4.15 5.13 17.08
CA GLU A 43 4.45 6.15 16.07
C GLU A 43 3.81 5.79 14.72
N GLY A 44 3.85 4.51 14.34
CA GLY A 44 3.23 4.00 13.12
C GLY A 44 1.73 4.26 13.08
N LEU A 45 1.05 4.22 14.23
CA LEU A 45 -0.39 4.48 14.31
C LEU A 45 -0.70 5.95 13.98
N ALA A 46 0.06 6.89 14.53
CA ALA A 46 -0.12 8.32 14.27
C ALA A 46 0.08 8.63 12.78
N VAL A 47 1.11 8.06 12.16
CA VAL A 47 1.38 8.24 10.73
C VAL A 47 0.29 7.61 9.87
N LEU A 48 -0.16 6.39 10.19
CA LEU A 48 -1.21 5.73 9.41
C LEU A 48 -2.54 6.50 9.49
N ARG A 49 -2.88 7.05 10.65
CA ARG A 49 -4.06 7.92 10.82
C ARG A 49 -3.94 9.22 10.05
N ALA A 50 -2.76 9.84 10.03
CA ALA A 50 -2.50 11.04 9.23
C ALA A 50 -2.66 10.75 7.74
N VAL A 51 -2.03 9.67 7.24
CA VAL A 51 -2.17 9.20 5.86
C VAL A 51 -3.63 8.90 5.53
N ARG A 52 -4.38 8.27 6.44
CA ARG A 52 -5.82 8.02 6.27
C ARG A 52 -6.63 9.31 6.12
N GLY A 53 -6.29 10.35 6.89
CA GLY A 53 -6.94 11.67 6.83
C GLY A 53 -6.88 12.31 5.44
N GLU A 54 -5.85 11.98 4.66
CA GLU A 54 -5.69 12.44 3.26
C GLU A 54 -6.54 11.66 2.26
N ARG A 55 -7.29 10.66 2.72
CA ARG A 55 -8.19 9.80 1.92
C ARG A 55 -7.53 9.27 0.64
N PRO A 56 -6.35 8.64 0.71
CA PRO A 56 -5.69 8.06 -0.46
C PRO A 56 -6.56 6.95 -1.06
N ARG A 57 -6.47 6.79 -2.39
CA ARG A 57 -7.20 5.75 -3.12
C ARG A 57 -6.80 4.34 -2.69
N GLY A 58 -5.59 4.19 -2.19
CA GLY A 58 -5.21 3.12 -1.29
C GLY A 58 -3.83 3.32 -0.68
N ILE A 59 -3.52 2.45 0.27
CA ILE A 59 -2.33 2.50 1.11
C ILE A 59 -1.59 1.18 0.95
N PHE A 60 -0.29 1.24 0.67
CA PHE A 60 0.61 0.10 0.73
C PHE A 60 1.42 0.22 2.01
N VAL A 61 1.44 -0.82 2.83
CA VAL A 61 2.28 -0.87 4.04
C VAL A 61 3.32 -1.96 3.83
N ILE A 62 4.60 -1.59 3.75
CA ILE A 62 5.69 -2.53 3.52
C ILE A 62 6.37 -2.83 4.85
N VAL A 63 6.31 -4.09 5.26
CA VAL A 63 6.89 -4.59 6.50
C VAL A 63 8.19 -5.32 6.14
N PRO A 64 9.36 -4.83 6.60
CA PRO A 64 10.62 -5.52 6.40
C PRO A 64 10.60 -6.92 7.01
N ARG A 65 11.41 -7.83 6.46
CA ARG A 65 11.45 -9.26 6.83
C ARG A 65 11.70 -9.51 8.33
N ASP A 66 12.47 -8.66 8.98
CA ASP A 66 12.88 -8.77 10.39
C ASP A 66 12.00 -7.95 11.34
N LYS A 67 10.92 -7.35 10.84
CA LYS A 67 10.02 -6.48 11.62
C LYS A 67 8.63 -7.07 11.76
N THR A 68 8.00 -6.71 12.86
CA THR A 68 6.59 -6.98 13.13
C THR A 68 5.80 -5.68 13.13
N ILE A 69 4.55 -5.74 12.71
CA ILE A 69 3.64 -4.59 12.87
C ILE A 69 3.08 -4.58 14.29
N HIS A 70 3.05 -3.41 14.92
CA HIS A 70 2.40 -3.18 16.21
C HIS A 70 0.89 -3.45 16.12
N ASP A 71 0.28 -4.04 17.15
CA ASP A 71 -1.12 -4.47 17.07
C ASP A 71 -2.10 -3.31 16.86
N ALA A 72 -1.80 -2.12 17.39
CA ALA A 72 -2.61 -0.93 17.14
C ALA A 72 -2.57 -0.50 15.67
N VAL A 73 -1.43 -0.67 14.99
CA VAL A 73 -1.29 -0.40 13.56
C VAL A 73 -2.09 -1.43 12.75
N LYS A 74 -2.06 -2.71 13.14
CA LYS A 74 -2.91 -3.75 12.51
C LYS A 74 -4.39 -3.42 12.66
N ALA A 75 -4.83 -3.05 13.86
CA ALA A 75 -6.22 -2.69 14.14
C ALA A 75 -6.66 -1.49 13.29
N GLU A 76 -5.81 -0.48 13.14
CA GLU A 76 -6.09 0.68 12.29
C GLU A 76 -6.20 0.31 10.79
N VAL A 77 -5.36 -0.62 10.30
CA VAL A 77 -5.48 -1.15 8.93
C VAL A 77 -6.83 -1.84 8.73
N VAL A 78 -7.22 -2.71 9.66
CA VAL A 78 -8.51 -3.42 9.62
C VAL A 78 -9.68 -2.43 9.64
N GLU A 79 -9.61 -1.43 10.51
CA GLU A 79 -10.63 -0.39 10.61
C GLU A 79 -10.72 0.45 9.32
N TYR A 80 -9.59 0.80 8.71
CA TYR A 80 -9.65 1.55 7.45
C TYR A 80 -10.25 0.70 6.32
N GLN A 81 -9.95 -0.60 6.28
CA GLN A 81 -10.56 -1.52 5.31
C GLN A 81 -12.07 -1.70 5.55
N SER A 82 -12.52 -1.78 6.81
CA SER A 82 -13.96 -1.91 7.16
C SER A 82 -14.78 -0.70 6.70
N GLN A 83 -14.17 0.48 6.66
CA GLN A 83 -14.75 1.72 6.15
C GLN A 83 -14.70 1.85 4.61
N GLY A 84 -14.31 0.78 3.90
CA GLY A 84 -14.19 0.76 2.45
C GLY A 84 -12.88 1.36 1.91
N GLY A 85 -11.90 1.60 2.79
CA GLY A 85 -10.52 1.92 2.41
C GLY A 85 -9.82 0.72 1.76
N SER A 86 -8.78 0.98 0.97
CA SER A 86 -7.98 -0.07 0.35
C SER A 86 -6.59 -0.07 0.96
N VAL A 87 -6.21 -1.17 1.62
CA VAL A 87 -4.86 -1.34 2.17
C VAL A 87 -4.31 -2.69 1.74
N ILE A 88 -3.07 -2.69 1.26
CA ILE A 88 -2.28 -3.91 1.05
C ILE A 88 -1.11 -3.87 2.02
N VAL A 89 -1.08 -4.83 2.95
CA VAL A 89 0.07 -5.07 3.83
C VAL A 89 0.98 -6.07 3.14
N ILE A 90 2.25 -5.70 2.99
CA ILE A 90 3.27 -6.47 2.31
C ILE A 90 4.24 -6.96 3.39
N ASP A 91 4.00 -8.19 3.85
CA ASP A 91 4.86 -8.86 4.82
C ASP A 91 5.97 -9.62 4.09
N GLN A 92 7.20 -9.11 4.16
CA GLN A 92 8.35 -9.75 3.53
C GLN A 92 8.78 -11.05 4.22
N ALA A 93 8.40 -11.27 5.49
CA ALA A 93 8.70 -12.53 6.20
C ALA A 93 7.84 -13.69 5.67
N VAL A 94 6.60 -13.40 5.29
CA VAL A 94 5.68 -14.39 4.69
C VAL A 94 6.00 -14.66 3.21
N ARG A 95 6.83 -13.81 2.58
CA ARG A 95 7.28 -13.99 1.19
C ARG A 95 8.24 -15.19 1.11
N ARG A 96 7.72 -16.31 0.57
CA ARG A 96 8.47 -17.57 0.32
C ARG A 96 9.31 -17.57 -0.96
N ASP A 97 9.16 -16.56 -1.80
CA ASP A 97 9.74 -16.58 -3.15
C ASP A 97 11.22 -16.14 -3.13
N HIS A 98 12.06 -16.98 -3.74
CA HIS A 98 13.49 -16.81 -3.95
C HIS A 98 13.80 -15.77 -5.05
N CYS A 99 13.18 -14.59 -4.99
CA CYS A 99 13.62 -13.46 -5.82
C CYS A 99 14.92 -12.90 -5.21
N ALA A 100 16.02 -13.58 -5.51
CA ALA A 100 17.39 -13.13 -5.21
C ALA A 100 17.83 -12.01 -6.15
N GLU A 101 17.06 -11.72 -7.21
CA GLU A 101 17.29 -10.60 -8.11
C GLU A 101 16.45 -9.39 -7.69
N SER A 102 17.11 -8.25 -7.47
CA SER A 102 16.51 -6.95 -7.72
C SER A 102 15.86 -6.97 -9.11
N SER A 103 14.77 -6.32 -9.43
CA SER A 103 13.82 -6.63 -10.52
C SER A 103 12.68 -7.54 -10.06
N GLY A 104 12.94 -8.57 -9.26
CA GLY A 104 11.89 -9.44 -8.72
C GLY A 104 10.97 -8.69 -7.74
N LEU A 105 11.57 -7.92 -6.84
CA LEU A 105 10.87 -7.12 -5.83
C LEU A 105 10.16 -5.91 -6.46
N TRP A 106 10.83 -5.21 -7.37
CA TRP A 106 10.20 -4.13 -8.13
C TRP A 106 9.00 -4.63 -8.96
N GLN A 107 9.12 -5.77 -9.67
CA GLN A 107 8.01 -6.33 -10.44
C GLN A 107 6.86 -6.74 -9.51
N TYR A 108 7.18 -7.26 -8.33
CA TYR A 108 6.19 -7.58 -7.32
C TYR A 108 5.41 -6.34 -6.86
N GLY A 109 6.09 -5.25 -6.53
CA GLY A 109 5.46 -3.96 -6.22
C GLY A 109 4.53 -3.48 -7.36
N ARG A 110 4.98 -3.57 -8.61
CA ARG A 110 4.16 -3.24 -9.78
C ARG A 110 2.90 -4.08 -9.87
N ARG A 111 2.97 -5.39 -9.61
CA ARG A 111 1.80 -6.30 -9.68
C ARG A 111 0.77 -5.95 -8.60
N LEU A 112 1.22 -5.64 -7.38
CA LEU A 112 0.31 -5.23 -6.30
C LEU A 112 -0.41 -3.92 -6.64
N ALA A 113 0.31 -2.95 -7.21
CA ALA A 113 -0.29 -1.70 -7.67
C ALA A 113 -1.33 -1.91 -8.77
N VAL A 114 -1.07 -2.78 -9.76
CA VAL A 114 -2.08 -3.13 -10.78
C VAL A 114 -3.35 -3.67 -10.13
N ARG A 115 -3.20 -4.65 -9.23
CA ARG A 115 -4.34 -5.30 -8.56
C ARG A 115 -5.20 -4.28 -7.82
N MET A 116 -4.58 -3.47 -6.97
CA MET A 116 -5.30 -2.47 -6.16
C MET A 116 -6.02 -1.42 -7.02
N LEU A 117 -5.38 -0.94 -8.09
CA LEU A 117 -5.92 0.12 -8.92
C LEU A 117 -6.99 -0.39 -9.91
N ALA A 118 -6.92 -1.66 -10.31
CA ALA A 118 -7.93 -2.29 -11.16
C ALA A 118 -9.27 -2.53 -10.42
N GLU A 119 -9.21 -2.98 -9.16
CA GLU A 119 -10.39 -3.19 -8.30
C GLU A 119 -11.23 -1.91 -8.09
N ARG A 120 -10.59 -0.74 -8.14
CA ARG A 120 -11.27 0.57 -8.04
C ARG A 120 -11.86 1.06 -9.36
N SER A 121 -11.20 0.75 -10.48
CA SER A 121 -11.67 1.16 -11.81
C SER A 121 -12.97 0.46 -12.20
N SER A 122 -13.14 -0.79 -11.78
CA SER A 122 -14.38 -1.57 -11.96
C SER A 122 -15.50 -1.08 -11.04
N SER A 123 -15.22 -0.86 -9.76
CA SER A 123 -16.22 -0.35 -8.79
C SER A 123 -16.75 1.04 -9.18
N SER A 124 -15.90 1.94 -9.68
CA SER A 124 -16.31 3.28 -10.14
C SER A 124 -17.11 3.27 -11.46
N ARG A 125 -17.00 2.20 -12.28
CA ARG A 125 -17.79 2.05 -13.51
C ARG A 125 -19.19 1.51 -13.20
N SER A 126 -19.32 0.58 -12.26
CA SER A 126 -20.63 0.00 -11.88
C SER A 126 -21.58 1.05 -11.29
N ASP A 127 -21.08 1.99 -10.48
CA ASP A 127 -21.91 3.06 -9.88
C ASP A 127 -22.42 4.09 -10.91
N ARG A 128 -21.71 4.28 -12.03
CA ARG A 128 -22.15 5.22 -13.09
C ARG A 128 -23.25 4.65 -13.97
N ASN A 129 -23.26 3.33 -14.19
CA ASN A 129 -24.27 2.69 -15.02
C ASN A 129 -25.66 2.65 -14.36
N LEU A 130 -25.74 2.75 -13.04
CA LEU A 130 -27.00 2.75 -12.29
C LEU A 130 -27.67 4.13 -12.21
N LYS A 131 -26.94 5.23 -12.50
CA LYS A 131 -27.49 6.61 -12.45
C LYS A 131 -27.89 7.16 -13.83
N GLY A 132 -27.70 6.39 -14.91
CA GLY A 132 -28.04 6.78 -16.28
C GLY A 132 -29.37 6.21 -16.79
N GLN A 133 -30.14 5.51 -15.95
CA GLN A 133 -31.45 4.96 -16.26
C GLN A 133 -32.47 5.45 -15.23
N SER A 134 -32.84 6.72 -15.30
CA SER A 134 -34.04 7.29 -14.66
C SER A 134 -34.47 8.53 -15.43
#